data_AF-A0A8J3FUB7-F1
#
_entry.id   AF-A0A8J3FUB7-F1
#
_cell.length_a   1.000
_cell.length_b   1.000
_cell.length_c   1.000
_cell.angle_alpha   90.00
_cell.angle_beta   90.00
_cell.angle_gamma   90.00
#
_symmetry.space_group_name_H-M   'P 1'
#
loop_
_entity.id
_entity.type
_entity.pdbx_description
1 polymer ?
#
loop_
_entity_poly.entity_id
_entity_poly.type
_entity_poly.pdbx_seq_one_letter_code
_entity_poly.pdbx_strand_id
1 'polypeptide(L)'
;MTGPSTWRWWHLLEFYEVKRGARHLTHRLTLDDHGFYVGRTRDYDPAADYTAAVAREYLNQIHSPAGRWLVAAWRLDDTGRKKAHRLCEVQFHWCGVAPETASRALPQKS
;
A
#
# COMPACT_ATOMS: atom_id res chain seq x y z
N MET A 1 -16.95 -32.00 -12.07
CA MET A 1 -17.27 -30.66 -12.59
C MET A 1 -16.42 -29.65 -11.84
N THR A 2 -15.24 -29.32 -12.35
CA THR A 2 -14.46 -28.17 -11.90
C THR A 2 -15.15 -26.93 -12.48
N GLY A 3 -15.81 -26.14 -11.63
CA GLY A 3 -16.37 -24.84 -12.02
C GLY A 3 -15.27 -23.93 -12.60
N PRO A 4 -15.63 -22.84 -13.30
CA PRO A 4 -14.65 -21.93 -13.88
C PRO A 4 -13.66 -21.50 -12.79
N SER A 5 -12.38 -21.80 -13.02
CA SER A 5 -11.29 -21.33 -12.16
C SER A 5 -11.28 -19.81 -12.27
N THR A 6 -11.89 -19.13 -11.30
CA THR A 6 -11.68 -17.69 -11.12
C THR A 6 -10.21 -17.53 -10.74
N TRP A 7 -9.39 -17.11 -11.69
CA TRP A 7 -7.97 -16.83 -11.44
C TRP A 7 -7.90 -15.74 -10.38
N ARG A 8 -7.35 -16.08 -9.21
CA ARG A 8 -7.17 -15.14 -8.10
C ARG A 8 -5.83 -14.45 -8.22
N TRP A 9 -5.81 -13.15 -7.99
CA TRP A 9 -4.65 -12.29 -8.08
C TRP A 9 -4.33 -11.78 -6.68
N TRP A 10 -4.08 -12.71 -5.77
CA TRP A 10 -3.77 -12.36 -4.39
C TRP A 10 -2.40 -11.70 -4.28
N HIS A 11 -2.38 -10.57 -3.58
CA HIS A 11 -1.19 -9.81 -3.25
C HIS A 11 -1.18 -9.45 -1.78
N LEU A 12 0.02 -9.24 -1.25
CA LEU A 12 0.26 -8.73 0.10
C LEU A 12 1.19 -7.53 0.02
N LEU A 13 0.76 -6.42 0.58
CA LEU A 13 1.58 -5.24 0.83
C LEU A 13 2.00 -5.23 2.29
N GLU A 14 3.30 -5.19 2.52
CA GLU A 14 3.89 -4.99 3.84
C GLU A 14 4.40 -3.57 3.96
N PHE A 15 3.89 -2.84 4.95
CA PHE A 15 4.21 -1.44 5.18
C PHE A 15 5.24 -1.33 6.31
N TYR A 16 6.38 -0.73 5.99
CA TYR A 16 7.45 -0.50 6.92
C TYR A 16 7.65 1.00 7.12
N GLU A 17 7.58 1.44 8.37
CA GLU A 17 8.06 2.76 8.75
C GLU A 17 9.59 2.71 8.91
N VAL A 18 10.29 3.67 8.33
CA VAL A 18 11.75 3.75 8.40
C VAL A 18 12.16 4.77 9.45
N LYS A 19 12.58 4.29 10.63
CA LYS A 19 13.01 5.10 11.78
C LYS A 19 14.49 4.87 12.05
N ARG A 20 15.29 5.94 12.08
CA ARG A 20 16.74 5.88 12.34
C ARG A 20 17.48 4.84 11.48
N GLY A 21 17.06 4.68 10.22
CA GLY A 21 17.63 3.70 9.28
C GLY A 21 17.10 2.27 9.43
N ALA A 22 16.35 1.94 10.48
CA ALA A 22 15.73 0.64 10.68
C ALA A 22 14.33 0.59 10.05
N ARG A 23 13.98 -0.57 9.47
CA ARG A 23 12.65 -0.85 8.92
C ARG A 23 11.78 -1.49 10.02
N HIS A 24 10.66 -0.87 10.36
CA HIS A 24 9.69 -1.38 11.33
C HIS A 24 8.41 -1.76 10.61
N LEU A 25 8.07 -3.05 10.56
CA LEU A 25 6.80 -3.50 9.97
C LEU A 25 5.65 -3.00 10.85
N THR A 26 4.76 -2.19 10.27
CA THR A 26 3.62 -1.61 10.98
C THR A 26 2.29 -2.22 10.54
N HIS A 27 2.11 -2.43 9.23
CA HIS A 27 0.85 -2.92 8.67
C HIS A 27 1.06 -3.96 7.56
N ARG A 28 0.00 -4.75 7.36
CA ARG A 28 -0.15 -5.71 6.26
C ARG A 28 -1.51 -5.48 5.60
N LEU A 29 -1.52 -5.42 4.28
CA LEU A 29 -2.73 -5.31 3.47
C LEU A 29 -2.74 -6.42 2.43
N THR A 30 -3.76 -7.28 2.48
CA THR A 30 -3.98 -8.31 1.46
C THR A 30 -5.03 -7.83 0.46
N LEU A 31 -4.78 -8.03 -0.83
CA LEU A 31 -5.61 -7.57 -1.94
C LEU A 31 -5.81 -8.71 -2.95
N ASP A 32 -6.99 -8.80 -3.55
CA ASP A 32 -7.22 -9.64 -4.75
C ASP A 32 -7.44 -8.70 -5.93
N ASP A 33 -6.36 -8.32 -6.61
CA ASP A 33 -6.40 -7.31 -7.68
C ASP A 33 -5.37 -7.61 -8.77
N HIS A 34 -5.77 -7.36 -10.02
CA HIS A 34 -4.97 -7.47 -11.22
C HIS A 34 -4.14 -6.21 -11.53
N GLY A 35 -4.35 -5.11 -10.79
CA GLY A 35 -3.72 -3.81 -11.04
C GLY A 35 -2.19 -3.83 -11.17
N PHE A 36 -1.50 -4.77 -10.50
CA PHE A 36 -0.04 -4.97 -10.62
C PHE A 36 0.45 -5.37 -12.01
N TYR A 37 -0.45 -5.74 -12.92
CA TYR A 37 -0.11 -6.22 -14.25
C TYR A 37 -0.76 -5.40 -15.37
N VAL A 38 -1.62 -4.43 -15.05
CA VAL A 38 -2.35 -3.63 -16.04
C VAL A 38 -1.38 -2.70 -16.77
N GLY A 39 -1.33 -2.82 -18.10
CA GLY A 39 -0.42 -2.02 -18.93
C GLY A 39 1.03 -2.49 -18.91
N ARG A 40 1.32 -3.70 -18.37
CA ARG A 40 2.66 -4.28 -18.43
C ARG A 40 3.08 -4.53 -19.87
N THR A 41 4.26 -4.04 -20.22
CA THR A 41 4.90 -4.28 -21.52
C THR A 41 6.28 -4.88 -21.31
N ARG A 42 7.02 -5.15 -22.38
CA ARG A 42 8.42 -5.60 -22.30
C ARG A 42 9.31 -4.58 -21.58
N ASP A 43 9.01 -3.30 -21.76
CA ASP A 43 9.89 -2.19 -21.35
C ASP A 43 9.37 -1.48 -20.09
N TYR A 44 8.20 -1.88 -19.57
CA TYR A 44 7.57 -1.23 -18.43
C TYR A 44 6.85 -2.22 -17.52
N ASP A 45 7.17 -2.13 -16.22
CA ASP A 45 6.54 -2.88 -15.14
C ASP A 45 5.71 -1.93 -14.24
N PRO A 46 4.37 -2.02 -14.26
CA PRO A 46 3.50 -1.09 -13.54
C PRO A 46 3.45 -1.37 -12.02
N ALA A 47 4.05 -2.46 -11.53
CA ALA A 47 3.90 -2.88 -10.14
C ALA A 47 4.36 -1.82 -9.15
N ALA A 48 5.43 -1.08 -9.44
CA ALA A 48 5.94 -0.03 -8.55
C ALA A 48 4.97 1.15 -8.44
N ASP A 49 4.47 1.65 -9.57
CA ASP A 49 3.55 2.80 -9.59
C ASP A 49 2.20 2.45 -8.97
N TYR A 50 1.68 1.27 -9.28
CA TYR A 50 0.45 0.77 -8.68
C TYR A 50 0.61 0.54 -7.17
N THR A 51 1.74 -0.05 -6.71
CA THR A 51 2.04 -0.19 -5.28
C THR A 51 2.10 1.16 -4.58
N ALA A 52 2.72 2.17 -5.21
CA ALA A 52 2.80 3.52 -4.65
C ALA A 52 1.42 4.16 -4.48
N ALA A 53 0.53 4.01 -5.47
CA ALA A 53 -0.83 4.52 -5.43
C ALA A 53 -1.64 3.88 -4.30
N VAL A 54 -1.68 2.54 -4.25
CA VAL A 54 -2.38 1.78 -3.20
C VAL A 54 -1.81 2.11 -1.82
N ALA A 55 -0.49 2.22 -1.70
CA ALA A 55 0.16 2.55 -0.44
C ALA A 55 -0.24 3.93 0.08
N ARG A 56 -0.29 4.95 -0.78
CA ARG A 56 -0.70 6.31 -0.41
C ARG A 56 -2.16 6.34 0.03
N GLU A 57 -3.04 5.66 -0.71
CA GLU A 57 -4.45 5.58 -0.34
C GLU A 57 -4.63 4.88 1.02
N TYR A 58 -3.97 3.74 1.22
CA TYR A 58 -4.06 3.01 2.49
C TYR A 58 -3.52 3.81 3.67
N LEU A 59 -2.34 4.44 3.54
CA LEU A 59 -1.76 5.29 4.59
C LEU A 59 -2.67 6.47 4.94
N ASN A 60 -3.38 7.03 3.95
CA ASN A 60 -4.40 8.05 4.18
C ASN A 60 -5.60 7.49 4.96
N GLN A 61 -6.14 6.34 4.54
CA GLN A 61 -7.30 5.70 5.20
C GLN A 61 -7.04 5.39 6.67
N ILE A 62 -5.83 4.93 7.02
CA ILE A 62 -5.45 4.61 8.40
C ILE A 62 -4.89 5.81 9.17
N HIS A 63 -4.93 7.02 8.60
CA HIS A 63 -4.41 8.25 9.20
C HIS A 63 -2.96 8.12 9.68
N SER A 64 -2.10 7.46 8.88
CA SER A 64 -0.70 7.23 9.25
C SER A 64 0.07 8.55 9.42
N PRO A 65 0.98 8.64 10.41
CA PRO A 65 1.79 9.82 10.63
C PRO A 65 2.77 10.05 9.48
N ALA A 66 3.16 11.31 9.30
CA ALA A 66 4.20 11.70 8.35
C ALA A 66 5.53 10.97 8.64
N GLY A 67 6.27 10.63 7.59
CA GLY A 67 7.57 9.98 7.75
C GLY A 67 8.10 9.29 6.49
N ARG A 68 9.20 8.55 6.65
CA ARG A 68 9.76 7.71 5.58
C ARG A 68 9.13 6.33 5.64
N TRP A 69 8.63 5.88 4.50
CA TRP A 69 7.96 4.59 4.36
C TRP A 69 8.61 3.75 3.28
N LEU A 70 8.62 2.43 3.50
CA LEU A 70 8.96 1.43 2.52
C LEU A 70 7.81 0.43 2.44
N VAL A 71 7.34 0.14 1.24
CA VAL A 71 6.29 -0.84 1.01
C VAL A 71 6.81 -1.94 0.12
N ALA A 72 6.72 -3.18 0.60
CA ALA A 72 7.07 -4.37 -0.17
C ALA A 72 5.80 -5.06 -0.66
N ALA A 73 5.66 -5.19 -1.97
CA ALA A 73 4.56 -5.91 -2.59
C ALA A 73 4.97 -7.34 -2.92
N TRP A 74 4.11 -8.29 -2.56
CA TRP A 74 4.29 -9.72 -2.79
C TRP A 74 3.08 -10.25 -3.55
N ARG A 75 3.30 -11.12 -4.53
CA ARG A 75 2.26 -12.03 -5.00
C ARG A 75 2.16 -13.20 -4.03
N LEU A 76 0.93 -13.55 -3.68
CA LEU A 76 0.63 -14.72 -2.87
C LEU A 76 0.37 -15.93 -3.77
N ASP A 77 0.41 -17.12 -3.17
CA ASP A 77 -0.06 -18.34 -3.81
C ASP A 77 -1.57 -18.30 -4.08
N ASP A 78 -2.09 -19.27 -4.83
CA ASP A 78 -3.50 -19.32 -5.22
C ASP A 78 -4.46 -19.42 -4.01
N THR A 79 -3.92 -19.79 -2.84
CA THR A 79 -4.67 -19.82 -1.57
C THR A 79 -4.76 -18.45 -0.90
N GLY A 80 -3.94 -17.49 -1.32
CA GLY A 80 -3.82 -16.16 -0.72
C GLY A 80 -3.15 -16.18 0.66
N ARG A 81 -2.38 -17.22 1.00
CA ARG A 81 -1.84 -17.40 2.37
C ARG A 81 -0.33 -17.32 2.45
N LYS A 82 0.39 -17.68 1.38
CA LYS A 82 1.85 -17.71 1.37
C LYS A 82 2.41 -16.75 0.34
N LYS A 83 3.47 -16.03 0.70
CA LYS A 83 4.24 -15.21 -0.25
C LYS A 83 4.89 -16.13 -1.28
N ALA A 84 4.49 -16.02 -2.53
CA ALA A 84 5.06 -16.80 -3.62
C ALA A 84 6.30 -16.10 -4.19
N HIS A 85 6.18 -14.81 -4.53
CA HIS A 85 7.31 -14.00 -5.01
C HIS A 85 7.14 -12.52 -4.66
N ARG A 86 8.25 -11.82 -4.46
CA ARG A 86 8.25 -10.36 -4.29
C ARG A 86 8.12 -9.71 -5.66
N LEU A 87 7.20 -8.76 -5.79
CA LEU A 87 7.00 -7.99 -7.01
C LEU A 87 7.94 -6.78 -7.05
N CYS A 88 7.88 -5.93 -6.02
CA CYS A 88 8.69 -4.72 -5.95
C CYS A 88 8.82 -4.21 -4.50
N GLU A 89 9.75 -3.27 -4.29
CA GLU A 89 9.80 -2.41 -3.11
C GLU A 89 9.71 -0.96 -3.55
N VAL A 90 8.88 -0.17 -2.88
CA VAL A 90 8.74 1.28 -3.14
C VAL A 90 9.08 2.02 -1.86
N GLN A 91 9.97 3.00 -1.96
CA GLN A 91 10.30 3.90 -0.86
C GLN A 91 9.81 5.32 -1.16
N PHE A 92 9.13 5.95 -0.21
CA PHE A 92 8.68 7.33 -0.37
C PHE A 92 8.59 8.06 0.98
N HIS A 93 8.50 9.38 0.91
CA HIS A 93 8.17 10.22 2.06
C HIS A 93 6.65 10.47 2.07
N TRP A 94 6.00 10.10 3.16
CA TRP A 94 4.58 10.36 3.41
C TRP A 94 4.42 11.63 4.23
N CYS A 95 3.54 12.53 3.81
CA CYS A 95 3.35 13.82 4.48
C CYS A 95 2.37 13.75 5.65
N GLY A 96 1.78 12.58 5.93
CA GLY A 96 0.69 12.45 6.89
C GLY A 96 -0.65 12.92 6.31
N VAL A 97 -1.73 12.59 7.00
CA VAL A 97 -2.98 13.34 6.83
C VAL A 97 -2.79 14.65 7.57
N ALA A 98 -2.88 15.79 6.89
CA ALA A 98 -2.91 17.08 7.59
C ALA A 98 -4.02 17.00 8.63
N PRO A 99 -3.79 17.33 9.91
CA PRO A 99 -4.90 17.45 10.84
C PRO A 99 -5.86 18.44 10.22
N GLU A 100 -7.06 17.97 9.87
CA GLU A 100 -8.11 18.84 9.37
C GLU A 100 -8.26 19.92 10.43
N THR A 101 -7.88 21.15 10.07
CA THR A 101 -7.71 22.24 11.00
C THR A 101 -8.95 22.32 11.89
N ALA A 102 -8.80 21.97 13.16
CA ALA A 102 -9.76 22.29 14.21
C ALA A 102 -9.80 23.82 14.37
N SER A 103 -10.40 24.49 13.39
CA SER A 103 -10.54 25.94 13.33
C SER A 103 -11.84 26.30 12.66
N ARG A 104 -12.91 26.17 13.46
CA ARG A 104 -13.95 27.20 13.49
C ARG A 104 -14.65 27.27 14.85
N ALA A 105 -13.87 27.40 15.92
CA ALA A 105 -14.37 28.07 17.13
C ALA A 105 -14.14 29.57 16.91
N LEU A 106 -15.17 30.27 16.40
CA LEU A 106 -15.20 31.72 16.42
C LEU A 106 -15.20 32.19 17.89
N PRO A 107 -14.45 33.23 18.26
CA PRO A 107 -14.58 33.83 19.57
C PRO A 107 -15.99 34.42 19.72
N GLN A 108 -16.77 33.93 20.67
CA GLN A 108 -17.98 34.63 21.09
C GLN A 108 -17.54 35.92 21.78
N LYS A 109 -17.85 37.06 21.15
CA LYS A 109 -17.72 38.36 21.80
C LYS A 109 -18.78 38.47 22.90
N SER A 110 -18.32 38.98 24.03
CA SER A 110 -19.06 39.29 25.26
C SER A 110 -20.23 40.24 25.06
#